data_AF-A0A2E2YF85-F1
#
_entry.id   AF-A0A2E2YF85-F1
#
_cell.length_a   1.000
_cell.length_b   1.000
_cell.length_c   1.000
_cell.angle_alpha   90.00
_cell.angle_beta   90.00
_cell.angle_gamma   90.00
#
_symmetry.space_group_name_H-M   'P 1'
#
loop_
_entity.id
_entity.type
_entity.pdbx_description
1 polymer ?
#
loop_
_entity_poly.entity_id
_entity_poly.type
_entity_poly.pdbx_seq_one_letter_code
_entity_poly.pdbx_strand_id
1 'polypeptide(L)'
;MHIAILEAGRTNPDMPAEFQDYPDMFETLFTGQTSNAIFQFSNVSIIDGMFPESVNHYDGYLITGSAYGVYDDAPFIATLM
;
A
#
# COMPACT_ATOMS: atom_id res chain seq x y z
N MET A 1 -9.74 6.46 11.18
CA MET A 1 -8.94 5.22 11.07
C MET A 1 -7.78 5.49 10.15
N HIS A 2 -6.57 5.13 10.58
CA HIS A 2 -5.35 5.30 9.82
C HIS A 2 -4.98 3.99 9.14
N ILE A 3 -4.99 3.97 7.81
CA ILE A 3 -4.71 2.80 6.99
C ILE A 3 -3.36 3.01 6.29
N ALA A 4 -2.48 2.02 6.38
CA ALA A 4 -1.25 1.99 5.59
C ALA A 4 -1.46 1.26 4.27
N ILE A 5 -1.02 1.86 3.18
CA ILE A 5 -0.91 1.24 1.86
C ILE A 5 0.53 0.72 1.72
N LEU A 6 0.69 -0.60 1.79
CA LEU A 6 1.96 -1.28 1.64
C LEU A 6 2.24 -1.51 0.16
N GLU A 7 3.18 -0.73 -0.39
CA GLU A 7 3.55 -0.79 -1.81
C GLU A 7 4.56 -1.93 -2.05
N ALA A 8 4.03 -3.09 -2.43
CA ALA A 8 4.82 -4.29 -2.75
C ALA A 8 5.37 -4.29 -4.20
N GLY A 9 5.00 -3.29 -4.99
CA GLY A 9 5.34 -3.19 -6.40
C GLY A 9 5.36 -1.74 -6.87
N ARG A 10 6.08 -1.48 -7.95
CA ARG A 10 6.01 -0.18 -8.65
C ARG A 10 4.93 -0.23 -9.71
N THR A 11 4.17 0.84 -9.82
CA THR A 11 3.32 1.09 -10.97
C THR A 11 4.15 1.22 -12.24
N ASN A 12 3.61 0.74 -13.36
CA ASN A 12 4.25 0.91 -14.65
C ASN A 12 4.43 2.43 -14.91
N PRO A 13 5.63 2.93 -15.25
CA PRO A 13 5.83 4.34 -15.59
C PRO A 13 4.97 4.81 -16.79
N ASP A 14 4.54 3.89 -17.65
CA ASP A 14 3.60 4.18 -18.76
C ASP A 14 2.12 4.24 -18.32
N MET A 15 1.84 4.00 -17.04
CA MET A 15 0.50 4.06 -16.51
C MET A 15 0.02 5.52 -16.45
N PRO A 16 -1.23 5.83 -16.86
CA PRO A 16 -1.72 7.20 -16.89
C PRO A 16 -1.60 7.87 -15.51
N ALA A 17 -1.14 9.12 -15.48
CA ALA A 17 -0.87 9.87 -14.25
C ALA A 17 -2.07 9.93 -13.28
N GLU A 18 -3.30 9.85 -13.81
CA GLU A 18 -4.55 9.80 -13.04
C GLU A 18 -4.69 8.56 -12.13
N PHE A 19 -3.88 7.52 -12.31
CA PHE A 19 -3.89 6.31 -11.47
C PHE A 19 -2.71 6.22 -10.49
N GLN A 20 -1.84 7.22 -10.40
CA GLN A 20 -0.69 7.18 -9.49
C GLN A 20 -1.06 7.49 -8.03
N ASP A 21 -2.14 8.25 -7.80
CA ASP A 21 -2.59 8.60 -6.45
C ASP A 21 -3.53 7.51 -5.88
N TYR A 22 -2.94 6.34 -5.60
CA TYR A 22 -3.60 5.25 -4.89
C TYR A 22 -4.32 5.70 -3.60
N PRO A 23 -3.76 6.62 -2.77
CA PRO A 23 -4.47 7.16 -1.62
C PRO A 23 -5.83 7.75 -1.98
N ASP A 24 -5.90 8.56 -3.04
CA ASP A 24 -7.13 9.25 -3.48
C ASP A 24 -8.15 8.25 -4.05
N MET A 25 -7.67 7.24 -4.78
CA MET A 25 -8.53 6.15 -5.27
C MET A 25 -9.16 5.37 -4.11
N PHE A 26 -8.38 5.03 -3.09
CA PHE A 26 -8.90 4.32 -1.93
C PHE A 26 -9.80 5.21 -1.09
N GLU A 27 -9.43 6.47 -0.85
CA GLU A 27 -10.28 7.42 -0.15
C GLU A 27 -11.64 7.54 -0.82
N THR A 28 -11.69 7.65 -2.14
CA THR A 28 -12.93 7.65 -2.94
C THR A 28 -13.74 6.35 -2.78
N LEU A 29 -13.08 5.18 -2.82
CA LEU A 29 -13.75 3.89 -2.62
C LEU A 29 -14.37 3.77 -1.22
N PHE A 30 -13.69 4.24 -0.17
CA PHE A 30 -14.14 4.11 1.21
C PHE A 30 -15.14 5.19 1.65
N THR A 31 -15.07 6.42 1.09
CA THR A 31 -16.07 7.47 1.35
C THR A 31 -17.45 7.10 0.81
N GLY A 32 -17.53 6.38 -0.31
CA GLY A 32 -18.81 5.92 -0.87
C GLY A 32 -19.54 4.85 -0.05
N GLN A 33 -18.86 4.20 0.90
CA GLN A 33 -19.35 3.02 1.63
C GLN A 33 -19.58 3.27 3.13
N THR A 34 -19.14 4.42 3.67
CA THR A 34 -19.18 4.68 5.12
C THR A 34 -19.77 6.05 5.42
N SER A 35 -20.93 6.07 6.07
CA SER A 35 -21.66 7.32 6.29
C SER A 35 -21.07 8.27 7.33
N ASN A 36 -19.99 7.90 8.06
CA ASN A 36 -19.43 8.71 9.16
C ASN A 36 -17.95 8.42 9.52
N ALA A 37 -17.20 7.67 8.71
CA ALA A 37 -15.81 7.33 9.05
C ALA A 37 -14.81 8.26 8.37
N ILE A 38 -13.95 8.91 9.16
CA ILE A 38 -12.79 9.66 8.65
C ILE A 38 -11.65 8.65 8.47
N PHE A 39 -11.20 8.48 7.22
CA PHE A 39 -10.03 7.69 6.89
C PHE A 39 -8.82 8.60 6.66
N GLN A 40 -7.65 8.12 7.07
CA GLN A 40 -6.36 8.72 6.75
C GLN A 40 -5.49 7.63 6.15
N PHE A 41 -4.75 7.96 5.10
CA PHE A 41 -3.91 7.01 4.38
C PHE A 41 -2.43 7.40 4.47
N SER A 42 -1.56 6.40 4.51
CA SER A 42 -0.11 6.60 4.39
C SER A 42 0.51 5.51 3.54
N ASN A 43 1.42 5.89 2.65
CA ASN A 43 2.14 4.92 1.83
C ASN A 43 3.39 4.44 2.57
N VAL A 44 3.60 3.14 2.54
CA VAL A 44 4.78 2.48 3.10
C VAL A 44 5.37 1.61 1.99
N SER A 45 6.51 2.04 1.46
CA SER A 45 7.19 1.35 0.36
C SER A 45 7.98 0.14 0.86
N ILE A 46 7.27 -0.97 1.05
CA ILE A 46 7.88 -2.26 1.44
C ILE A 46 8.81 -2.80 0.35
N ILE A 47 8.58 -2.47 -0.92
CA ILE A 47 9.51 -2.77 -2.02
C ILE A 47 10.88 -2.10 -1.82
N ASP A 48 10.94 -0.96 -1.14
CA ASP A 48 12.19 -0.27 -0.78
C ASP A 48 12.73 -0.70 0.59
N GLY A 49 12.14 -1.74 1.20
CA GLY A 49 12.52 -2.24 2.52
C GLY A 49 12.04 -1.37 3.69
N MET A 50 11.10 -0.45 3.46
CA MET A 50 10.46 0.31 4.54
C MET A 50 9.27 -0.47 5.08
N PHE A 51 9.25 -0.72 6.40
CA PHE A 51 8.19 -1.46 7.06
C PHE A 51 7.57 -0.65 8.20
N PRO A 52 6.29 -0.90 8.54
CA PRO A 52 5.72 -0.41 9.79
C PRO A 52 6.53 -0.90 10.98
N GLU A 53 6.73 -0.06 11.98
CA GLU A 53 7.51 -0.42 13.19
C GLU A 53 6.90 -1.61 13.96
N SER A 54 5.58 -1.81 13.84
CA SER A 54 4.87 -2.96 14.41
C SER A 54 3.56 -3.21 13.68
N VAL A 55 2.96 -4.39 13.90
CA VAL A 55 1.62 -4.72 13.37
C VAL A 55 0.52 -3.77 13.86
N ASN A 56 0.71 -3.11 15.01
CA ASN A 56 -0.25 -2.18 15.59
C ASN A 56 0.04 -0.71 15.23
N HIS A 57 1.00 -0.43 14.34
CA HIS A 57 1.35 0.93 13.95
C HIS A 57 0.15 1.64 13.27
N TYR A 58 -0.65 0.90 12.51
CA TYR A 58 -1.84 1.39 11.81
C TYR A 58 -3.08 0.61 12.20
N ASP A 59 -4.27 1.21 12.00
CA ASP A 59 -5.56 0.58 12.27
C ASP A 59 -5.92 -0.49 11.22
N GLY A 60 -5.27 -0.43 10.05
CA GLY A 60 -5.48 -1.37 8.95
C GLY A 60 -4.40 -1.27 7.88
N TYR A 61 -4.32 -2.30 7.05
CA TYR A 61 -3.33 -2.41 5.97
C TYR A 61 -4.00 -2.79 4.65
N LEU A 62 -3.59 -2.13 3.58
CA LEU A 62 -3.88 -2.51 2.20
C LEU A 62 -2.57 -2.83 1.51
N ILE A 63 -2.48 -3.96 0.82
CA ILE A 63 -1.25 -4.39 0.15
C ILE A 63 -1.47 -4.28 -1.35
N THR A 64 -0.60 -3.55 -2.06
CA THR A 64 -0.69 -3.45 -3.52
C THR A 64 -0.30 -4.76 -4.18
N GLY A 65 -0.63 -4.89 -5.48
CA GLY A 65 -0.03 -5.92 -6.31
C GLY A 65 1.48 -5.77 -6.38
N SER A 66 2.17 -6.89 -6.63
CA SER A 66 3.60 -6.97 -6.86
C SER A 66 3.86 -7.68 -8.18
N ALA A 67 4.85 -7.21 -8.94
CA ALA A 67 5.38 -7.94 -10.09
C ALA A 67 6.30 -9.09 -9.67
N TYR A 68 6.82 -9.05 -8.44
CA TYR A 68 7.65 -10.09 -7.86
C TYR A 68 6.78 -11.18 -7.22
N GLY A 69 7.10 -12.44 -7.56
CA GLY A 69 6.61 -13.63 -6.87
C GLY A 69 7.45 -13.97 -5.64
N VAL A 70 6.90 -14.82 -4.76
CA VAL A 70 7.55 -15.21 -3.49
C VAL A 70 8.90 -15.94 -3.63
N TYR A 71 9.22 -16.42 -4.84
CA TYR A 71 10.47 -17.12 -5.14
C TYR A 71 11.48 -16.24 -5.89
N ASP A 72 11.14 -14.98 -6.17
CA ASP A 72 12.06 -14.05 -6.81
C ASP A 72 13.08 -13.53 -5.79
N ASP A 73 14.29 -13.22 -6.28
CA ASP A 73 15.42 -12.76 -5.46
C ASP A 73 15.33 -11.27 -5.07
N ALA A 74 14.12 -10.72 -4.93
CA ALA A 74 13.95 -9.33 -4.54
C ALA A 74 14.36 -9.13 -3.06
N PRO A 75 15.22 -8.14 -2.73
CA PRO A 75 15.78 -7.99 -1.39
C PRO A 75 14.74 -7.92 -0.27
N PHE A 76 13.60 -7.26 -0.51
CA PHE A 76 12.54 -7.14 0.49
C PHE A 76 11.85 -8.48 0.79
N ILE A 77 11.77 -9.40 -0.18
CA ILE A 77 11.13 -10.72 0.02
C ILE A 77 11.93 -11.56 1.03
N ALA A 78 13.26 -11.52 0.94
CA ALA A 78 14.13 -12.22 1.88
C ALA A 78 13.93 -11.78 3.34
N THR A 79 13.43 -10.56 3.57
CA THR A 79 13.15 -10.03 4.91
C THR A 79 11.80 -10.47 5.49
N LEU A 80 10.94 -11.10 4.68
CA LEU A 80 9.61 -11.57 5.07
C LEU A 80 9.58 -13.03 5.55
N MET A 81 10.70 -13.75 5.42
CA MET A 81 10.88 -15.13 5.87
C MET A 81 11.41 -15.19 7.30
#